data_AF-A0A0F9HZC7-F1
#
_entry.id   AF-A0A0F9HZC7-F1
#
_cell.length_a   1.000
_cell.length_b   1.000
_cell.length_c   1.000
_cell.angle_alpha   90.00
_cell.angle_beta   90.00
_cell.angle_gamma   90.00
#
_symmetry.space_group_name_H-M   'P 1'
#
loop_
_entity.id
_entity.type
_entity.pdbx_description
1 polymer ?
#
loop_
_entity_poly.entity_id
_entity_poly.type
_entity_poly.pdbx_seq_one_letter_code
_entity_poly.pdbx_strand_id
1 'polypeptide(L)'
;MSYYLIFIHAIILVVGAHYTYARVPLGFWIQDWFDFSRNPYDRIGHIAQGFIPAILAREILWRKRVLNLDYYGSSSGHLDSSSGHQGGGWLFFLVVCFCLAFSAFYELLEWWTAVIGGDGSLEFLGTQGDVWDAQWDMMLALIGAVTAQLLLGKWHHRQMLEVN
;
A
#
# COMPACT_ATOMS: atom_id res chain seq x y z
N MET A 1 -0.49 -1.18 16.10
CA MET A 1 -0.49 -0.21 14.98
C MET A 1 -1.38 -0.66 13.81
N SER A 2 -1.30 -1.92 13.37
CA SER A 2 -2.00 -2.43 12.18
C SER A 2 -3.52 -2.17 12.17
N TYR A 3 -4.21 -2.34 13.30
CA TYR A 3 -5.65 -2.02 13.42
C TYR A 3 -5.97 -0.55 13.12
N TYR A 4 -5.14 0.40 13.58
CA TYR A 4 -5.33 1.82 13.28
C TYR A 4 -5.12 2.11 11.79
N LEU A 5 -4.12 1.48 11.18
CA LEU A 5 -3.86 1.60 9.75
C LEU A 5 -5.04 1.07 8.91
N ILE A 6 -5.59 -0.09 9.28
CA ILE A 6 -6.79 -0.64 8.64
C ILE A 6 -7.97 0.33 8.76
N PHE A 7 -8.19 0.88 9.96
CA PHE A 7 -9.27 1.83 10.20
C PHE A 7 -9.13 3.10 9.34
N ILE A 8 -7.92 3.68 9.27
CA ILE A 8 -7.62 4.81 8.40
C ILE A 8 -7.85 4.46 6.93
N HIS A 9 -7.40 3.28 6.48
CA HIS A 9 -7.63 2.82 5.11
C HIS A 9 -9.12 2.73 4.79
N ALA A 10 -9.90 2.12 5.69
CA ALA A 10 -11.35 1.98 5.53
C ALA A 10 -12.03 3.34 5.42
N ILE A 11 -11.60 4.35 6.18
CA ILE A 11 -12.11 5.71 6.03
C ILE A 11 -11.83 6.27 4.64
N ILE A 12 -10.59 6.14 4.15
CA ILE A 12 -10.19 6.63 2.81
C ILE A 12 -11.09 6.00 1.73
N LEU A 13 -11.27 4.68 1.80
CA LEU A 13 -12.10 3.91 0.86
C LEU A 13 -13.58 4.31 0.95
N VAL A 14 -14.15 4.42 2.16
CA VAL A 14 -15.57 4.79 2.36
C VAL A 14 -15.84 6.21 1.88
N VAL A 15 -14.93 7.15 2.14
CA VAL A 15 -15.04 8.53 1.65
C VAL A 15 -14.97 8.56 0.12
N GLY A 16 -14.01 7.84 -0.47
CA GLY A 16 -13.88 7.72 -1.93
C GLY A 16 -15.13 7.11 -2.57
N ALA A 17 -15.66 6.03 -1.99
CA ALA A 17 -16.87 5.37 -2.45
C ALA A 17 -18.13 6.23 -2.29
N HIS A 18 -18.23 7.01 -1.20
CA HIS A 18 -19.39 7.85 -0.94
C HIS A 18 -19.53 9.00 -1.95
N TYR A 19 -18.41 9.66 -2.30
CA TYR A 19 -18.43 10.80 -3.21
C TYR A 19 -18.15 10.44 -4.68
N THR A 20 -17.62 9.24 -4.95
CA THR A 20 -16.76 8.96 -6.12
C THR A 20 -15.42 9.69 -6.00
N TYR A 21 -14.33 8.97 -6.25
CA TYR A 21 -12.96 9.46 -6.03
C TYR A 21 -12.67 10.81 -6.72
N ALA A 22 -13.15 11.01 -7.95
CA ALA A 22 -13.00 12.26 -8.68
C ALA A 22 -13.74 13.47 -8.08
N ARG A 23 -14.63 13.25 -7.09
CA ARG A 23 -15.48 14.31 -6.50
C ARG A 23 -15.30 14.48 -5.00
N VAL A 24 -14.30 13.83 -4.39
CA VAL A 24 -14.04 14.01 -2.96
C VAL A 24 -13.56 15.44 -2.68
N PRO A 25 -14.18 16.17 -1.73
CA PRO A 25 -13.85 17.58 -1.44
C PRO A 25 -12.39 17.84 -1.12
N LEU A 26 -11.74 16.95 -0.36
CA LEU A 26 -10.31 17.06 -0.04
C LEU A 26 -9.45 17.13 -1.30
N GLY A 27 -9.83 16.39 -2.33
CA GLY A 27 -9.12 16.40 -3.60
C GLY A 27 -9.20 17.76 -4.30
N PHE A 28 -10.35 18.42 -4.31
CA PHE A 28 -10.48 19.77 -4.87
C PHE A 28 -9.64 20.79 -4.10
N TRP A 29 -9.57 20.72 -2.77
CA TRP A 29 -8.72 21.61 -1.98
C TRP A 29 -7.24 21.47 -2.34
N ILE A 30 -6.77 20.22 -2.50
CA ILE A 30 -5.38 19.94 -2.90
C ILE A 30 -5.14 20.40 -4.35
N GLN A 31 -6.12 20.18 -5.22
CA GLN A 31 -6.09 20.64 -6.60
C GLN A 31 -5.88 22.16 -6.66
N ASP A 32 -6.66 22.92 -5.89
CA ASP A 32 -6.58 24.39 -5.85
C ASP A 32 -5.26 24.89 -5.22
N TRP A 33 -4.75 24.21 -4.18
CA TRP A 33 -3.51 24.62 -3.51
C TRP A 33 -2.25 24.42 -4.36
N PHE A 34 -2.24 23.41 -5.22
CA PHE A 34 -1.09 23.04 -6.04
C PHE A 34 -1.31 23.28 -7.54
N ASP A 35 -2.44 23.89 -7.91
CA ASP A 35 -2.86 24.16 -9.30
C ASP A 35 -2.82 22.91 -10.20
N PHE A 36 -3.32 21.78 -9.66
CA PHE A 36 -3.37 20.54 -10.43
C PHE A 36 -4.50 20.57 -11.47
N SER A 37 -4.26 19.88 -12.58
CA SER A 37 -5.24 19.78 -13.67
C SER A 37 -6.47 18.93 -13.32
N ARG A 38 -6.38 18.07 -12.30
CA ARG A 38 -7.45 17.14 -11.90
C ARG A 38 -7.48 16.94 -10.39
N ASN A 39 -8.58 16.40 -9.89
CA ASN A 39 -8.73 16.01 -8.49
C ASN A 39 -7.80 14.80 -8.19
N PRO A 40 -6.79 14.95 -7.30
CA PRO A 40 -5.79 13.91 -7.05
C PRO A 40 -6.18 12.96 -5.90
N TYR A 41 -7.45 12.95 -5.46
CA TYR A 41 -7.84 12.12 -4.32
C TYR A 41 -7.59 10.62 -4.55
N ASP A 42 -7.79 10.17 -5.78
CA ASP A 42 -7.47 8.81 -6.21
C ASP A 42 -6.00 8.44 -5.98
N ARG A 43 -5.09 9.34 -6.37
CA ARG A 43 -3.65 9.20 -6.10
C ARG A 43 -3.32 9.06 -4.61
N ILE A 44 -4.07 9.72 -3.73
CA ILE A 44 -3.94 9.56 -2.27
C ILE A 44 -4.38 8.16 -1.85
N GLY A 45 -5.49 7.68 -2.43
CA GLY A 45 -5.95 6.30 -2.31
C GLY A 45 -4.85 5.30 -2.67
N HIS A 46 -4.18 5.49 -3.80
CA HIS A 46 -3.11 4.59 -4.26
C HIS A 46 -1.86 4.63 -3.37
N ILE A 47 -1.45 5.80 -2.87
CA ILE A 47 -0.39 5.88 -1.84
C ILE A 47 -0.81 5.06 -0.60
N ALA A 48 -2.05 5.23 -0.13
CA ALA A 48 -2.57 4.51 1.03
C ALA A 48 -2.69 2.99 0.77
N GLN A 49 -3.06 2.60 -0.45
CA GLN A 49 -3.12 1.21 -0.93
C GLN A 49 -1.75 0.55 -0.97
N GLY A 50 -0.68 1.29 -1.21
CA GLY A 50 0.68 0.79 -1.01
C GLY A 50 1.06 0.72 0.46
N PHE A 51 0.83 1.82 1.17
CA PHE A 51 1.40 2.05 2.50
C PHE A 51 0.81 1.13 3.57
N ILE A 52 -0.51 1.01 3.63
CA ILE A 52 -1.19 0.30 4.70
C ILE A 52 -1.10 -1.23 4.50
N PRO A 53 -1.45 -1.78 3.32
CA PRO A 53 -1.24 -3.19 3.00
C PRO A 53 0.20 -3.67 3.18
N ALA A 54 1.22 -2.82 2.96
CA ALA A 54 2.61 -3.21 3.19
C ALA A 54 2.88 -3.66 4.64
N ILE A 55 2.31 -2.95 5.63
CA ILE A 55 2.48 -3.31 7.05
C ILE A 55 1.72 -4.60 7.38
N LEU A 56 0.54 -4.79 6.79
CA LEU A 56 -0.27 -6.00 6.98
C LEU A 56 0.40 -7.22 6.35
N ALA A 57 0.85 -7.11 5.10
CA ALA A 57 1.59 -8.16 4.41
C ALA A 57 2.86 -8.54 5.17
N ARG A 58 3.61 -7.53 5.65
CA ARG A 58 4.77 -7.74 6.50
C ARG A 58 4.43 -8.55 7.76
N GLU A 59 3.35 -8.18 8.44
CA GLU A 59 2.88 -8.88 9.65
C GLU A 59 2.51 -10.34 9.35
N ILE A 60 1.75 -10.58 8.28
CA ILE A 60 1.32 -11.93 7.89
C ILE A 60 2.52 -12.79 7.54
N LEU A 61 3.43 -12.31 6.69
CA LEU A 61 4.62 -13.04 6.26
C LEU A 61 5.53 -13.39 7.45
N TRP A 62 5.67 -12.47 8.41
CA TRP A 62 6.42 -12.69 9.64
C TRP A 62 5.74 -13.71 10.56
N ARG A 63 4.47 -13.50 10.92
CA ARG A 63 3.74 -14.36 11.87
C ARG A 63 3.53 -15.78 11.35
N LYS A 64 3.38 -15.93 10.02
CA LYS A 64 3.24 -17.25 9.38
C LYS A 64 4.58 -17.92 9.09
N ARG A 65 5.71 -17.29 9.43
CA ARG A 65 7.06 -17.79 9.16
C ARG A 65 7.25 -18.21 7.70
N VAL A 66 6.66 -17.45 6.77
CA VAL A 66 6.72 -17.76 5.32
C VAL A 66 8.15 -17.70 4.83
N LEU A 67 8.91 -16.74 5.35
CA LEU A 67 10.35 -16.68 5.22
C LEU A 67 10.95 -17.34 6.47
N ASN A 68 11.83 -18.32 6.28
CA ASN A 68 12.70 -18.83 7.35
C ASN A 68 13.75 -17.75 7.69
N LEU A 69 13.28 -16.65 8.30
CA LEU A 69 14.10 -15.50 8.72
C LEU A 69 15.01 -15.86 9.91
N ASP A 70 14.86 -17.07 10.46
CA ASP A 70 15.58 -17.58 11.61
C ASP A 70 16.83 -18.41 11.27
N TYR A 71 17.21 -18.57 9.99
CA TYR A 71 18.16 -19.64 9.63
C TYR A 71 19.46 -19.17 8.96
N TYR A 72 20.39 -18.65 9.76
CA TYR A 72 21.80 -19.08 9.83
C TYR A 72 22.53 -18.33 10.98
N GLY A 73 22.65 -18.96 12.15
CA GLY A 73 23.53 -18.45 13.22
C GLY A 73 23.10 -18.73 14.65
N SER A 74 22.99 -20.00 15.06
CA SER A 74 23.28 -20.38 16.45
C SER A 74 23.43 -21.90 16.58
N SER A 75 24.66 -22.37 16.56
CA SER A 75 25.07 -23.62 17.22
C SER A 75 25.65 -23.36 18.62
N SER A 76 25.51 -22.14 19.13
CA SER A 76 26.01 -21.71 20.43
C SER A 76 25.04 -20.69 21.02
N GLY A 77 24.41 -21.05 22.14
CA GLY A 77 23.36 -20.30 22.84
C GLY A 77 23.82 -19.00 23.48
N HIS A 78 24.34 -18.07 22.68
CA HIS A 78 24.58 -16.69 23.08
C HIS A 78 23.74 -15.77 22.20
N LEU A 79 22.66 -15.24 22.77
CA LEU A 79 21.82 -14.22 22.15
C LEU A 79 22.59 -12.90 22.14
N ASP A 80 23.36 -12.67 21.09
CA ASP A 80 23.92 -11.35 20.83
C ASP A 80 22.82 -10.44 20.27
N SER A 81 22.46 -9.40 21.02
CA SER A 81 21.53 -8.34 20.62
C SER A 81 22.05 -7.48 19.45
N SER A 82 23.28 -7.72 18.99
CA SER A 82 23.89 -7.08 17.82
C SER A 82 23.70 -7.85 16.50
N SER A 83 23.09 -9.04 16.55
CA SER A 83 22.82 -9.85 15.36
C SER A 83 21.80 -9.16 14.43
N GLY A 84 22.32 -8.53 13.38
CA GLY A 84 21.52 -7.93 12.32
C GLY A 84 20.56 -8.96 11.74
N HIS A 85 19.28 -8.59 11.59
CA HIS A 85 18.22 -9.42 11.02
C HIS A 85 18.57 -9.83 9.58
N GLN A 86 19.26 -10.96 9.42
CA GLN A 86 19.56 -11.57 8.12
C GLN A 86 18.26 -12.19 7.57
N GLY A 87 17.52 -11.37 6.81
CA GLY A 87 16.21 -11.72 6.27
C GLY A 87 15.28 -10.51 6.09
N GLY A 88 15.62 -9.38 6.71
CA GLY A 88 14.85 -8.13 6.56
C GLY A 88 14.75 -7.65 5.11
N GLY A 89 15.78 -7.87 4.29
CA GLY A 89 15.80 -7.51 2.87
C GLY A 89 14.83 -8.33 2.02
N TRP A 90 14.73 -9.64 2.24
CA TRP A 90 13.77 -10.49 1.53
C TRP A 90 12.33 -10.18 1.91
N LEU A 91 12.07 -9.96 3.21
CA LEU A 91 10.76 -9.53 3.67
C LEU A 91 10.38 -8.17 3.06
N PHE A 92 11.34 -7.23 3.01
CA PHE A 92 11.13 -5.93 2.38
C PHE A 92 10.74 -6.10 0.91
N PHE A 93 11.56 -6.83 0.15
CA PHE A 93 11.35 -7.08 -1.26
C PHE A 93 9.99 -7.74 -1.55
N LEU A 94 9.65 -8.83 -0.86
CA LEU A 94 8.39 -9.55 -1.10
C LEU A 94 7.16 -8.71 -0.77
N VAL A 95 7.21 -7.91 0.30
CA VAL A 95 6.11 -7.01 0.65
C VAL A 95 5.92 -5.94 -0.42
N VAL A 96 7.02 -5.35 -0.93
CA VAL A 96 6.94 -4.38 -2.03
C VAL A 96 6.37 -5.01 -3.29
N CYS A 97 6.87 -6.19 -3.69
CA CYS A 97 6.34 -6.93 -4.84
C CYS A 97 4.86 -7.27 -4.70
N PHE A 98 4.43 -7.70 -3.51
CA PHE A 98 3.03 -7.98 -3.22
C PHE A 98 2.16 -6.74 -3.40
N CYS A 99 2.56 -5.59 -2.84
CA CYS A 99 1.77 -4.36 -2.96
C CYS A 99 1.70 -3.85 -4.40
N LEU A 100 2.82 -3.90 -5.13
CA LEU A 100 2.83 -3.54 -6.55
C LEU A 100 1.95 -4.48 -7.38
N ALA A 101 2.05 -5.79 -7.16
CA ALA A 101 1.22 -6.77 -7.86
C ALA A 101 -0.27 -6.60 -7.55
N PHE A 102 -0.61 -6.31 -6.28
CA PHE A 102 -1.98 -6.01 -5.89
C PHE A 102 -2.52 -4.75 -6.58
N SER A 103 -1.72 -3.68 -6.64
CA SER A 103 -2.10 -2.47 -7.36
C SER A 103 -2.27 -2.73 -8.86
N ALA A 104 -1.31 -3.39 -9.48
CA ALA A 104 -1.39 -3.74 -10.90
C ALA A 104 -2.61 -4.62 -11.21
N PHE A 105 -2.95 -5.54 -10.32
CA PHE A 105 -4.15 -6.35 -10.47
C PHE A 105 -5.43 -5.50 -10.39
N TYR A 106 -5.49 -4.54 -9.48
CA TYR A 106 -6.62 -3.61 -9.37
C TYR A 106 -6.80 -2.79 -10.67
N GLU A 107 -5.72 -2.24 -11.24
CA GLU A 107 -5.76 -1.54 -12.54
C GLU A 107 -6.28 -2.42 -13.68
N LEU A 108 -5.91 -3.71 -13.68
CA LEU A 108 -6.43 -4.66 -14.66
C LEU A 108 -7.94 -4.89 -14.50
N LEU A 109 -8.45 -4.88 -13.27
CA LEU A 109 -9.88 -4.96 -13.01
C LEU A 109 -10.58 -3.69 -13.52
N GLU A 110 -10.03 -2.51 -13.28
CA GLU A 110 -10.60 -1.26 -13.77
C GLU A 110 -10.65 -1.23 -15.30
N TRP A 111 -9.56 -1.60 -15.97
CA TRP A 111 -9.54 -1.76 -17.42
C TRP A 111 -10.60 -2.77 -17.92
N TRP A 112 -10.72 -3.93 -17.27
CA TRP A 112 -11.77 -4.90 -17.63
C TRP A 112 -13.17 -4.35 -17.45
N THR A 113 -13.44 -3.61 -16.36
CA THR A 113 -14.75 -2.96 -16.17
C THR A 113 -15.03 -1.91 -17.24
N ALA A 114 -14.00 -1.19 -17.70
CA ALA A 114 -14.09 -0.23 -18.79
C ALA A 114 -14.52 -0.89 -20.11
N VAL A 115 -13.86 -2.01 -20.44
CA VAL A 115 -14.11 -2.76 -21.68
C VAL A 115 -15.51 -3.36 -21.70
N ILE A 116 -16.01 -3.84 -20.56
CA ILE A 116 -17.32 -4.51 -20.46
C ILE A 116 -18.46 -3.49 -20.32
N GLY A 117 -18.24 -2.41 -19.58
CA GLY A 117 -19.28 -1.43 -19.21
C GLY A 117 -19.60 -0.37 -20.26
N GLY A 118 -18.75 -0.18 -21.28
CA GLY A 118 -18.91 0.90 -22.27
C GLY A 118 -18.79 2.31 -21.65
N ASP A 119 -19.34 3.33 -22.30
CA ASP A 119 -19.22 4.76 -21.90
C ASP A 119 -19.70 5.05 -20.46
N GLY A 120 -20.60 4.22 -19.91
CA GLY A 120 -21.11 4.37 -18.54
C GLY A 120 -20.11 4.03 -17.44
N SER A 121 -18.99 3.39 -17.77
CA SER A 121 -17.91 3.05 -16.82
C SER A 121 -16.78 4.09 -16.74
N LEU A 122 -16.84 5.16 -17.55
CA LEU A 122 -15.85 6.25 -17.49
C LEU A 122 -15.87 6.99 -16.14
N GLU A 123 -17.03 7.05 -15.46
CA GLU A 123 -17.11 7.60 -14.11
C GLU A 123 -16.48 6.68 -13.05
N PHE A 124 -16.48 5.36 -13.28
CA PHE A 124 -15.80 4.40 -12.43
C PHE A 124 -14.29 4.43 -12.66
N LEU A 125 -13.86 4.65 -13.91
CA LEU A 125 -12.45 4.63 -14.30
C LEU A 125 -11.61 5.75 -13.67
N GLY A 126 -12.23 6.80 -13.11
CA GLY A 126 -11.51 7.83 -12.35
C GLY A 126 -10.46 8.66 -13.12
N THR A 127 -10.19 8.32 -14.40
CA THR A 127 -9.06 8.82 -15.19
C THR A 127 -9.06 10.33 -15.33
N GLN A 128 -10.23 10.95 -15.32
CA GLN A 128 -10.39 12.39 -15.56
C GLN A 128 -9.66 12.83 -16.85
N GLY A 129 -9.55 11.92 -17.83
CA GLY A 129 -8.84 12.14 -19.09
C GLY A 129 -7.32 11.88 -19.06
N ASP A 130 -6.77 11.36 -17.96
CA ASP A 130 -5.36 10.97 -17.86
C ASP A 130 -5.14 9.58 -18.46
N VAL A 131 -4.38 9.50 -19.57
CA VAL A 131 -4.04 8.24 -20.24
C VAL A 131 -3.00 7.44 -19.43
N TRP A 132 -2.26 8.10 -18.55
CA TRP A 132 -1.21 7.49 -17.74
C TRP A 132 -1.66 7.12 -16.33
N ASP A 133 -2.97 7.09 -16.08
CA ASP A 133 -3.51 6.98 -14.73
C ASP A 133 -3.03 5.72 -14.02
N ALA A 134 -3.32 4.56 -14.63
CA ALA A 134 -2.92 3.27 -14.11
C ALA A 134 -1.41 3.17 -13.81
N GLN A 135 -0.56 3.78 -14.64
CA GLN A 135 0.88 3.80 -14.38
C GLN A 135 1.24 4.67 -13.17
N TRP A 136 0.60 5.83 -13.03
CA TRP A 136 0.78 6.68 -11.84
C TRP A 136 0.27 5.98 -10.58
N ASP A 137 -0.85 5.29 -10.66
CA ASP A 137 -1.49 4.63 -9.54
C ASP A 137 -0.66 3.45 -9.03
N MET A 138 -0.15 2.61 -9.93
CA MET A 138 0.83 1.58 -9.61
C MET A 138 2.13 2.18 -9.01
N MET A 139 2.63 3.28 -9.57
CA MET A 139 3.85 3.95 -9.07
C MET A 139 3.64 4.51 -7.65
N LEU A 140 2.49 5.12 -7.39
CA LEU A 140 2.16 5.69 -6.09
C LEU A 140 1.94 4.61 -5.03
N ALA A 141 1.32 3.49 -5.40
CA ALA A 141 1.25 2.32 -4.54
C ALA A 141 2.65 1.75 -4.24
N LEU A 142 3.54 1.71 -5.23
CA LEU A 142 4.93 1.30 -5.01
C LEU A 142 5.64 2.22 -4.00
N ILE A 143 5.53 3.54 -4.19
CA ILE A 143 6.11 4.53 -3.27
C ILE A 143 5.51 4.39 -1.87
N GLY A 144 4.18 4.22 -1.76
CA GLY A 144 3.49 3.97 -0.50
C GLY A 144 4.05 2.75 0.24
N ALA A 145 4.23 1.63 -0.47
CA ALA A 145 4.75 0.40 0.12
C ALA A 145 6.20 0.53 0.59
N VAL A 146 7.06 1.18 -0.21
CA VAL A 146 8.46 1.44 0.16
C VAL A 146 8.54 2.35 1.38
N THR A 147 7.81 3.47 1.36
CA THR A 147 7.83 4.46 2.46
C THR A 147 7.29 3.88 3.76
N ALA A 148 6.21 3.09 3.73
CA ALA A 148 5.69 2.39 4.90
C ALA A 148 6.74 1.52 5.58
N GLN A 149 7.47 0.72 4.80
CA GLN A 149 8.47 -0.18 5.35
C GLN A 149 9.69 0.56 5.90
N LEU A 150 10.12 1.63 5.24
CA LEU A 150 11.24 2.46 5.72
C LEU A 150 10.89 3.20 7.00
N LEU A 151 9.70 3.79 7.08
CA LEU A 151 9.28 4.63 8.22
C LEU A 151 8.80 3.80 9.41
N LEU A 152 7.97 2.77 9.16
CA LEU A 152 7.26 2.05 10.23
C LEU A 152 7.82 0.66 10.49
N GLY A 153 8.64 0.09 9.60
CA GLY A 153 9.07 -1.31 9.69
C GLY A 153 9.77 -1.67 11.00
N LYS A 154 10.61 -0.76 11.54
CA LYS A 154 11.31 -0.97 12.83
C LYS A 154 10.34 -0.94 14.01
N TRP A 155 9.40 0.01 14.00
CA TRP A 155 8.45 0.20 15.10
C TRP A 155 7.42 -0.92 15.12
N HIS A 156 6.92 -1.30 13.94
CA HIS A 156 6.04 -2.44 13.75
C HIS A 156 6.66 -3.74 14.25
N HIS A 157 7.93 -3.99 13.92
CA HIS A 157 8.62 -5.18 14.38
C HIS A 157 8.73 -5.26 15.91
N ARG A 158 9.04 -4.15 16.59
CA ARG A 158 9.05 -4.11 18.06
C ARG A 158 7.68 -4.45 18.66
N GLN A 159 6.60 -3.87 18.12
CA GLN A 159 5.24 -4.19 18.56
C GLN A 159 4.86 -5.66 18.34
N MET A 160 5.36 -6.31 17.29
CA MET A 160 5.11 -7.74 17.07
C MET A 160 5.80 -8.64 18.10
N LEU A 161 6.96 -8.22 18.64
CA LEU A 161 7.67 -8.97 19.66
C LEU A 161 7.01 -8.85 21.04
N GLU A 162 6.36 -7.74 21.34
CA GLU A 162 5.67 -7.49 22.63
C GLU A 162 4.34 -8.24 22.77
N VAL A 163 3.75 -8.69 21.65
CA VAL A 163 2.41 -9.30 21.59
C VAL A 163 2.48 -10.83 21.44
N ASN A 164 3.67 -11.43 21.52
CA ASN A 164 3.90 -12.89 21.55
C ASN A 164 4.34 -13.34 22.94
#